data_AF-A0A653J6U1-F1
#
_entry.id   AF-A0A653J6U1-F1
#
_cell.length_a   1.000
_cell.length_b   1.000
_cell.length_c   1.000
_cell.angle_alpha   90.00
_cell.angle_beta   90.00
_cell.angle_gamma   90.00
#
_symmetry.space_group_name_H-M   'P 1'
#
loop_
_entity.id
_entity.type
_entity.pdbx_description
1 polymer ?
#
loop_
_entity_poly.entity_id
_entity_poly.type
_entity_poly.pdbx_seq_one_letter_code
_entity_poly.pdbx_strand_id
1 'polypeptide(L)'
;MTLTGGRFDFDLIDLAGNLTVASGTSLAASRVGFGVADSSLAIAGEFTGSVQGGAGRNTIEVSGNAVFASISNVEALRMSAGLATVTGAASLNTIALNGGRFVGLVGRRSPRPRSRWRKGRFLDLPAR
;
A
#
# COMPACT_ATOMS: atom_id res chain seq x y z
N MET A 1 7.54 -12.82 -12.57
CA MET A 1 8.89 -12.23 -12.69
C MET A 1 9.53 -12.17 -11.31
N THR A 2 10.82 -12.49 -11.21
CA THR A 2 11.56 -12.45 -9.93
C THR A 2 12.82 -11.62 -10.11
N LEU A 3 13.01 -10.63 -9.25
CA LEU A 3 14.21 -9.78 -9.17
C LEU A 3 15.13 -10.29 -8.06
N THR A 4 16.41 -10.43 -8.35
CA THR A 4 17.42 -10.95 -7.41
C THR A 4 18.73 -10.15 -7.46
N GLY A 5 19.39 -10.00 -6.31
CA GLY A 5 20.81 -9.67 -6.20
C GLY A 5 21.25 -8.28 -6.66
N GLY A 6 20.35 -7.31 -6.75
CA GLY A 6 20.69 -5.98 -7.27
C GLY A 6 19.72 -4.87 -6.88
N ARG A 7 19.99 -3.67 -7.39
CA ARG A 7 19.11 -2.51 -7.31
C ARG A 7 18.48 -2.26 -8.68
N PHE A 8 17.16 -2.20 -8.71
CA PHE A 8 16.36 -1.97 -9.90
C PHE A 8 15.59 -0.66 -9.73
N ASP A 9 15.60 0.16 -10.78
CA ASP A 9 14.91 1.45 -10.82
C ASP A 9 14.10 1.50 -12.12
N PHE A 10 12.78 1.69 -11.98
CA PHE A 10 11.85 1.75 -13.10
C PHE A 10 10.90 2.93 -12.90
N ASP A 11 10.51 3.58 -14.00
CA ASP A 11 9.39 4.52 -13.90
C ASP A 11 8.06 3.76 -13.83
N LEU A 12 7.83 2.86 -14.78
CA LEU A 12 6.63 2.04 -14.85
C LEU A 12 6.98 0.56 -14.98
N ILE A 13 6.32 -0.26 -14.17
CA ILE A 13 6.24 -1.71 -14.36
C ILE A 13 4.78 -2.04 -14.63
N ASP A 14 4.48 -2.44 -15.86
CA ASP A 14 3.17 -2.99 -16.22
C ASP A 14 3.35 -4.47 -16.51
N LEU A 15 2.84 -5.30 -15.60
CA LEU A 15 3.05 -6.74 -15.62
C LEU A 15 1.72 -7.44 -15.38
N ALA A 16 1.24 -8.20 -16.37
CA ALA A 16 0.18 -9.18 -16.12
C ALA A 16 0.78 -10.39 -15.38
N GLY A 17 0.53 -10.49 -14.08
CA GLY A 17 0.96 -11.63 -13.24
C GLY A 17 1.93 -11.27 -12.12
N ASN A 18 2.59 -12.29 -11.57
CA ASN A 18 3.28 -12.15 -10.28
C ASN A 18 4.64 -11.45 -10.39
N LEU A 19 4.94 -10.58 -9.42
CA LEU A 19 6.24 -9.93 -9.24
C LEU A 19 6.82 -10.26 -7.86
N THR A 20 8.06 -10.74 -7.84
CA THR A 20 8.79 -11.03 -6.60
C THR A 20 10.05 -10.20 -6.52
N VAL A 21 10.24 -9.49 -5.42
CA VAL A 21 11.48 -8.81 -5.03
C VAL A 21 12.16 -9.67 -3.96
N ALA A 22 13.20 -10.39 -4.34
CA ALA A 22 13.89 -11.30 -3.42
C ALA A 22 14.66 -10.55 -2.32
N SER A 23 15.04 -11.26 -1.26
CA SER A 23 15.90 -10.70 -0.22
C SER A 23 17.24 -10.20 -0.81
N GLY A 24 17.79 -9.14 -0.21
CA GLY A 24 19.00 -8.49 -0.72
C GLY A 24 18.83 -7.75 -2.04
N THR A 25 17.58 -7.59 -2.52
CA THR A 25 17.24 -6.86 -3.75
C THR A 25 16.47 -5.60 -3.39
N SER A 26 16.76 -4.48 -4.05
CA SER A 26 16.00 -3.24 -3.89
C SER A 26 15.30 -2.89 -5.20
N LEU A 27 14.00 -2.66 -5.15
CA LEU A 27 13.17 -2.20 -6.27
C LEU A 27 12.61 -0.81 -5.96
N ALA A 28 12.97 0.18 -6.77
CA ALA A 28 12.29 1.46 -6.84
C ALA A 28 11.46 1.50 -8.13
N ALA A 29 10.16 1.72 -8.00
CA ALA A 29 9.27 1.87 -9.15
C ALA A 29 8.32 3.04 -8.91
N SER A 30 8.22 4.03 -9.80
CA SER A 30 7.21 5.10 -9.62
C SER A 30 5.81 4.46 -9.55
N ARG A 31 5.56 3.45 -10.39
CA ARG A 31 4.31 2.70 -10.43
C ARG A 31 4.49 1.24 -10.85
N VAL A 32 3.83 0.34 -10.14
CA VAL A 32 3.62 -1.07 -10.51
C VAL A 32 2.13 -1.29 -10.79
N GLY A 33 1.80 -1.82 -11.97
CA GLY A 33 0.45 -2.15 -12.42
C GLY A 33 0.31 -3.63 -12.75
N PHE A 34 -0.79 -4.25 -12.31
CA PHE A 34 -1.08 -5.67 -12.53
C PHE A 34 -2.20 -5.95 -13.56
N GLY A 35 -2.83 -4.90 -14.09
CA GLY A 35 -3.83 -5.01 -15.14
C GLY A 35 -5.15 -5.67 -14.68
N VAL A 36 -5.64 -6.65 -15.44
CA VAL A 36 -6.95 -7.28 -15.20
C VAL A 36 -6.87 -8.67 -14.57
N ALA A 37 -5.68 -9.25 -14.48
CA ALA A 37 -5.47 -10.60 -13.97
C ALA A 37 -5.26 -10.60 -12.46
N ASP A 38 -5.55 -11.74 -11.83
CA ASP A 38 -5.15 -12.00 -10.45
C ASP A 38 -3.62 -12.04 -10.37
N SER A 39 -3.03 -11.16 -9.57
CA SER A 39 -1.57 -11.01 -9.49
C SER A 39 -1.11 -10.85 -8.05
N SER A 40 0.10 -11.33 -7.79
CA SER A 40 0.75 -11.21 -6.48
C SER A 40 2.06 -10.42 -6.56
N LEU A 41 2.22 -9.48 -5.63
CA LEU A 41 3.47 -8.78 -5.36
C LEU A 41 4.10 -9.31 -4.07
N ALA A 42 5.18 -10.06 -4.18
CA ALA A 42 5.94 -10.55 -3.03
C ALA A 42 7.20 -9.70 -2.80
N ILE A 43 7.36 -9.14 -1.60
CA ILE A 43 8.47 -8.25 -1.24
C ILE A 43 9.22 -8.84 -0.04
N ALA A 44 10.32 -9.52 -0.33
CA ALA A 44 11.29 -10.01 0.67
C ALA A 44 12.51 -9.09 0.80
N GLY A 45 12.79 -8.27 -0.21
CA GLY A 45 13.84 -7.24 -0.20
C GLY A 45 13.31 -5.87 0.20
N GLU A 46 13.78 -4.85 -0.50
CA GLU A 46 13.31 -3.47 -0.36
C GLU A 46 12.43 -3.07 -1.54
N PHE A 47 11.31 -2.40 -1.26
CA PHE A 47 10.43 -1.84 -2.28
C PHE A 47 10.15 -0.36 -1.98
N THR A 48 10.16 0.48 -3.00
CA THR A 48 9.64 1.86 -2.93
C THR A 48 8.84 2.16 -4.18
N GLY A 49 7.58 2.58 -4.02
CA GLY A 49 6.74 2.87 -5.18
C GLY A 49 5.24 2.93 -4.93
N SER A 50 4.47 3.08 -6.01
CA SER A 50 3.01 2.94 -5.97
C SER A 50 2.55 1.62 -6.57
N VAL A 51 1.47 1.03 -6.04
CA VAL A 51 0.90 -0.23 -6.55
C VAL A 51 -0.54 -0.03 -7.00
N GLN A 52 -0.86 -0.51 -8.19
CA GLN A 52 -2.20 -0.56 -8.75
C GLN A 52 -2.54 -1.99 -9.17
N GLY A 53 -3.37 -2.66 -8.39
CA GLY A 53 -3.78 -4.04 -8.68
C GLY A 53 -4.66 -4.15 -9.93
N GLY A 54 -5.52 -3.15 -10.17
CA GLY A 54 -6.48 -3.19 -11.27
C GLY A 54 -7.70 -4.07 -10.95
N ALA A 55 -8.28 -4.73 -11.93
CA ALA A 55 -9.60 -5.38 -11.78
C ALA A 55 -9.57 -6.77 -11.11
N GLY A 56 -8.41 -7.45 -11.16
CA GLY A 56 -8.24 -8.79 -10.59
C GLY A 56 -8.15 -8.81 -9.07
N ARG A 57 -8.09 -10.01 -8.50
CA ARG A 57 -7.76 -10.24 -7.08
C ARG A 57 -6.26 -10.13 -6.90
N ASN A 58 -5.86 -8.97 -6.38
CA ASN A 58 -4.45 -8.65 -6.23
C ASN A 58 -4.01 -8.78 -4.77
N THR A 59 -2.87 -9.40 -4.55
CA THR A 59 -2.31 -9.61 -3.22
C THR A 59 -0.92 -9.02 -3.10
N ILE A 60 -0.63 -8.39 -1.97
CA ILE A 60 0.72 -7.94 -1.61
C ILE A 60 1.18 -8.76 -0.40
N GLU A 61 2.32 -9.42 -0.53
CA GLU A 61 2.98 -10.15 0.55
C GLU A 61 4.28 -9.45 0.92
N VAL A 62 4.43 -9.07 2.20
CA VAL A 62 5.61 -8.36 2.69
C VAL A 62 6.30 -9.16 3.79
N SER A 63 7.55 -9.48 3.57
CA SER A 63 8.48 -10.01 4.56
C SER A 63 9.75 -9.15 4.71
N GLY A 64 10.01 -8.26 3.76
CA GLY A 64 11.08 -7.26 3.80
C GLY A 64 10.57 -5.85 4.15
N ASN A 65 11.20 -4.83 3.58
CA ASN A 65 10.84 -3.42 3.81
C ASN A 65 10.16 -2.84 2.58
N ALA A 66 9.01 -2.20 2.76
CA ALA A 66 8.24 -1.61 1.67
C ALA A 66 7.78 -0.19 2.02
N VAL A 67 8.04 0.78 1.13
CA VAL A 67 7.55 2.15 1.23
C VAL A 67 6.61 2.40 0.06
N PHE A 68 5.31 2.34 0.34
CA PHE A 68 4.27 2.60 -0.63
C PHE A 68 3.91 4.08 -0.66
N ALA A 69 4.10 4.72 -1.82
CA ALA A 69 3.57 6.05 -2.07
C ALA A 69 2.04 6.02 -2.16
N SER A 70 1.48 5.00 -2.80
CA SER A 70 0.04 4.72 -2.78
C SER A 70 -0.25 3.25 -3.08
N ILE A 71 -1.41 2.76 -2.63
CA ILE A 71 -1.90 1.41 -2.92
C ILE A 71 -3.34 1.53 -3.39
N SER A 72 -3.66 0.96 -4.56
CA SER A 72 -5.01 0.98 -5.11
C SER A 72 -5.45 -0.39 -5.64
N ASN A 73 -6.73 -0.71 -5.47
CA ASN A 73 -7.36 -1.93 -5.98
C ASN A 73 -6.60 -3.21 -5.61
N VAL A 74 -6.23 -3.36 -4.33
CA VAL A 74 -5.56 -4.54 -3.80
C VAL A 74 -6.49 -5.23 -2.81
N GLU A 75 -6.71 -6.52 -3.01
CA GLU A 75 -7.64 -7.32 -2.23
C GLU A 75 -7.06 -7.64 -0.86
N ALA A 76 -5.78 -8.01 -0.79
CA ALA A 76 -5.14 -8.34 0.47
C ALA A 76 -3.71 -7.83 0.56
N LEU A 77 -3.36 -7.30 1.73
CA LEU A 77 -1.98 -7.11 2.16
C LEU A 77 -1.68 -8.05 3.33
N ARG A 78 -0.67 -8.90 3.17
CA ARG A 78 -0.25 -9.88 4.17
C ARG A 78 1.18 -9.57 4.58
N MET A 79 1.43 -9.43 5.88
CA MET A 79 2.77 -9.24 6.42
C MET A 79 3.16 -10.41 7.31
N SER A 80 4.37 -10.92 7.08
CA SER A 80 4.99 -11.93 7.93
C SER A 80 6.21 -11.39 8.70
N ALA A 81 6.85 -10.33 8.21
CA ALA A 81 7.98 -9.66 8.85
C ALA A 81 8.19 -8.24 8.27
N GLY A 82 9.20 -7.52 8.78
CA GLY A 82 9.68 -6.26 8.22
C GLY A 82 8.81 -5.03 8.51
N LEU A 83 8.97 -3.98 7.69
CA LEU A 83 8.26 -2.70 7.83
C LEU A 83 7.59 -2.34 6.50
N ALA A 84 6.27 -2.16 6.51
CA ALA A 84 5.52 -1.60 5.40
C ALA A 84 5.01 -0.21 5.80
N THR A 85 5.42 0.81 5.06
CA THR A 85 4.99 2.20 5.28
C THR A 85 4.14 2.65 4.10
N VAL A 86 2.96 3.21 4.35
CA VAL A 86 2.15 3.88 3.32
C VAL A 86 2.12 5.38 3.60
N THR A 87 2.71 6.17 2.70
CA THR A 87 2.78 7.64 2.85
C THR A 87 1.58 8.36 2.24
N GLY A 88 0.91 7.75 1.27
CA GLY A 88 -0.32 8.27 0.65
C GLY A 88 -1.56 7.43 0.94
N ALA A 89 -2.48 7.36 -0.04
CA ALA A 89 -3.71 6.61 0.11
C ALA A 89 -3.49 5.10 -0.10
N ALA A 90 -4.17 4.28 0.71
CA ALA A 90 -4.28 2.85 0.51
C ALA A 90 -5.76 2.44 0.41
N SER A 91 -6.12 1.74 -0.66
CA SER A 91 -7.37 0.97 -0.74
C SER A 91 -7.03 -0.51 -0.69
N LEU A 92 -7.27 -1.11 0.48
CA LEU A 92 -7.03 -2.52 0.79
C LEU A 92 -8.33 -3.10 1.33
N ASN A 93 -8.76 -4.26 0.84
CA ASN A 93 -9.94 -4.92 1.42
C ASN A 93 -9.59 -5.62 2.74
N THR A 94 -8.53 -6.41 2.75
CA THR A 94 -8.05 -7.12 3.94
C THR A 94 -6.59 -6.81 4.25
N ILE A 95 -6.26 -6.67 5.54
CA ILE A 95 -4.88 -6.58 6.03
C ILE A 95 -4.68 -7.66 7.08
N ALA A 96 -3.68 -8.52 6.87
CA ALA A 96 -3.30 -9.57 7.82
C ALA A 96 -1.85 -9.37 8.27
N LEU A 97 -1.63 -9.14 9.57
CA LEU A 97 -0.31 -8.92 10.15
C LEU A 97 0.05 -10.11 11.06
N ASN A 98 0.81 -11.06 10.53
CA ASN A 98 1.33 -12.20 11.29
C ASN A 98 2.76 -11.94 11.81
N GLY A 99 3.30 -10.75 11.55
CA GLY A 99 4.59 -10.26 12.00
C GLY A 99 4.91 -8.90 11.36
N GLY A 100 6.03 -8.29 11.77
CA GLY A 100 6.46 -6.99 11.26
C GLY A 100 5.63 -5.81 11.76
N ARG A 101 5.67 -4.70 11.01
CA ARG A 101 4.97 -3.45 11.34
C ARG A 101 4.39 -2.81 10.09
N PHE A 102 3.08 -2.56 10.09
CA PHE A 102 2.42 -1.72 9.09
C PHE A 102 2.21 -0.32 9.66
N VAL A 103 2.70 0.71 8.97
CA VAL A 103 2.55 2.12 9.35
C VAL A 103 1.94 2.86 8.18
N GLY A 104 0.94 3.70 8.43
CA GLY A 104 0.44 4.57 7.36
C GLY A 104 -0.54 5.61 7.88
N LEU A 105 -0.54 6.76 7.21
CA LEU A 105 -1.55 7.79 7.38
C LEU A 105 -2.77 7.46 6.52
N VAL A 106 -3.57 6.49 6.96
CA VAL A 106 -4.88 6.25 6.33
C VAL A 106 -5.86 7.28 6.89
N GLY A 107 -5.99 8.41 6.21
CA GLY A 107 -6.91 9.43 6.66
C GLY A 107 -7.05 10.60 5.71
N ARG A 108 -7.96 10.47 4.73
CA ARG A 108 -8.79 11.65 4.45
C ARG A 108 -9.68 11.83 5.67
N ARG A 109 -9.32 12.79 6.51
CA ARG A 109 -10.19 13.33 7.54
C ARG A 109 -11.47 13.77 6.82
N SER A 110 -12.60 13.10 7.02
CA SER A 110 -13.89 13.71 6.68
C SER A 110 -13.90 15.10 7.31
N PRO A 111 -14.39 16.15 6.63
CA PRO A 111 -14.63 17.41 7.29
C PRO A 111 -15.62 17.11 8.42
N ARG A 112 -15.11 16.96 9.65
CA ARG A 112 -15.96 16.87 10.81
C ARG A 112 -16.74 18.18 10.81
N PRO A 113 -18.08 18.16 10.88
CA PRO A 113 -18.82 19.39 11.14
C PRO A 113 -18.15 20.04 12.36
N ARG A 114 -17.84 21.33 12.27
CA ARG A 114 -17.25 22.04 13.41
C ARG A 114 -18.31 22.05 14.49
N SER A 115 -18.23 21.14 15.44
CA SER A 115 -19.11 21.12 16.59
C SER A 115 -18.49 21.93 17.72
N ARG A 116 -19.27 22.84 18.30
CA ARG A 116 -18.85 23.62 19.46
C ARG A 116 -19.69 23.21 20.65
N TRP A 117 -19.03 22.87 21.75
CA TRP A 117 -19.71 22.65 23.02
C TRP A 117 -20.15 23.99 23.62
N ARG A 118 -21.44 24.13 23.92
CA ARG A 118 -21.99 25.25 24.68
C ARG A 118 -23.06 24.73 25.64
N LYS A 119 -22.92 25.07 26.93
CA LYS A 119 -23.91 24.79 28.00
C LYS A 119 -24.46 23.35 27.94
N GLY A 120 -23.58 22.35 27.93
CA GLY A 120 -24.01 20.95 27.99
C GLY A 120 -24.43 20.31 26.67
N ARG A 121 -24.41 21.02 25.52
CA ARG A 121 -24.76 20.45 24.21
C ARG A 121 -23.73 20.79 23.13
N PHE A 122 -23.51 19.87 22.20
CA PHE A 122 -22.80 20.12 20.94
C PHE A 122 -23.72 20.78 19.92
N LEU A 123 -23.27 21.90 19.35
CA LEU A 123 -23.95 22.60 18.26
C LEU A 123 -23.12 22.48 16.99
N ASP A 124 -23.75 22.06 15.89
CA ASP A 124 -23.13 22.06 14.57
C ASP A 124 -23.07 23.48 14.01
N LEU A 125 -21.90 23.87 13.51
CA LEU A 125 -21.69 25.16 12.87
C LEU A 125 -21.86 25.03 11.34
N PRO A 126 -22.49 26.01 10.67
CA PRO A 126 -22.59 26.01 9.22
C PRO A 126 -21.21 26.12 8.57
N ALA A 127 -21.05 25.45 7.42
CA ALA A 127 -19.89 25.63 6.57
C ALA A 127 -19.88 27.07 6.02
N ARG A 128 -18.70 27.70 5.95
CA ARG A 128 -18.49 28.98 5.26
C ARG A 128 -18.06 28.72 3.84
#